data_AF-A0A1P8M0Q7-F1
#
_entry.id   AF-A0A1P8M0Q7-F1
#
_cell.length_a   1.000
_cell.length_b   1.000
_cell.length_c   1.000
_cell.angle_alpha   90.00
_cell.angle_beta   90.00
_cell.angle_gamma   90.00
#
_symmetry.space_group_name_H-M   'P 1'
#
loop_
_entity.id
_entity.type
_entity.pdbx_description
1 polymer ?
#
loop_
_entity_poly.entity_id
_entity_poly.type
_entity_poly.pdbx_seq_one_letter_code
_entity_poly.pdbx_strand_id
1 'polypeptide(L)'
;MKHLARPLYATALLAVAALTACSAPASGNGPSASSPTTTAAGSAAPTASDSAASGPYGGYASAAEACDAISTQATGASLLPLSAAQGKTAELEQKKAELAETAERAPEALKADFTQLKDVALAGLTDQSVYSNGQFEAAMAPVTSWLSANCH
;
A
#
# COMPACT_ATOMS: atom_id res chain seq x y z
N MET A 1 -39.59 -34.28 30.57
CA MET A 1 -39.30 -35.63 30.04
C MET A 1 -39.16 -35.52 28.53
N LYS A 2 -38.26 -36.35 27.95
CA LYS A 2 -37.74 -36.38 26.57
C LYS A 2 -38.81 -36.42 25.48
N HIS A 3 -38.44 -35.99 24.26
CA HIS A 3 -38.43 -36.73 22.97
C HIS A 3 -38.23 -35.68 21.84
N LEU A 4 -37.51 -35.85 20.73
CA LEU A 4 -36.39 -36.68 20.29
C LEU A 4 -35.99 -36.09 18.90
N ALA A 5 -34.69 -36.04 18.61
CA ALA A 5 -34.03 -36.17 17.29
C ALA A 5 -34.57 -35.46 16.01
N ARG A 6 -33.71 -34.55 15.48
CA ARG A 6 -33.05 -34.52 14.14
C ARG A 6 -33.77 -35.09 12.90
N PRO A 7 -33.60 -34.42 11.73
CA PRO A 7 -32.81 -35.09 10.68
C PRO A 7 -31.69 -34.22 10.09
N LEU A 8 -30.81 -34.93 9.39
CA LEU A 8 -29.49 -34.56 8.89
C LEU A 8 -29.53 -34.11 7.41
N TYR A 9 -28.41 -33.49 7.00
CA TYR A 9 -27.80 -33.42 5.66
C TYR A 9 -28.30 -32.38 4.66
N ALA A 10 -27.41 -31.44 4.33
CA ALA A 10 -26.93 -31.28 2.96
C ALA A 10 -25.58 -30.55 2.96
N THR A 11 -24.53 -31.30 2.62
CA THR A 11 -23.20 -30.83 2.22
C THR A 11 -23.26 -29.98 0.96
N ALA A 12 -22.67 -28.79 0.98
CA ALA A 12 -22.30 -28.05 -0.23
C ALA A 12 -20.78 -27.89 -0.26
N LEU A 13 -20.14 -28.71 -1.09
CA LEU A 13 -18.74 -28.60 -1.48
C LEU A 13 -18.58 -27.37 -2.38
N LEU A 14 -17.79 -26.39 -1.96
CA LEU A 14 -17.33 -25.31 -2.83
C LEU A 14 -16.02 -25.75 -3.47
N ALA A 15 -16.09 -25.97 -4.79
CA ALA A 15 -14.97 -26.32 -5.64
C ALA A 15 -13.95 -25.19 -5.71
N VAL A 16 -12.72 -25.49 -5.29
CA VAL A 16 -11.54 -24.65 -5.55
C VAL A 16 -11.15 -24.84 -7.02
N ALA A 17 -11.31 -23.78 -7.82
CA ALA A 17 -10.78 -23.73 -9.17
C ALA A 17 -9.25 -23.66 -9.12
N ALA A 18 -8.60 -24.66 -9.70
CA ALA A 18 -7.17 -24.70 -9.93
C ALA A 18 -6.78 -23.64 -10.98
N LEU A 19 -5.86 -22.73 -10.63
CA LEU A 19 -5.03 -22.06 -11.63
C LEU A 19 -3.70 -22.81 -11.77
N THR A 20 -3.46 -23.20 -13.00
CA THR A 20 -2.36 -24.01 -13.52
C THR A 20 -1.00 -23.34 -13.33
N ALA A 21 -0.12 -23.95 -12.55
CA ALA A 21 1.31 -23.73 -12.64
C ALA A 21 1.90 -24.76 -13.63
N CYS A 22 2.23 -24.32 -14.84
CA CYS A 22 3.02 -25.10 -15.79
C CYS A 22 3.98 -24.18 -16.52
N SER A 23 5.25 -24.19 -16.11
CA SER A 23 6.41 -23.81 -16.92
C SER A 23 7.65 -24.45 -16.30
N ALA A 24 8.03 -25.62 -16.82
CA ALA A 24 9.32 -26.23 -16.57
C ALA A 24 10.28 -25.84 -17.71
N PRO A 25 11.51 -25.38 -17.44
CA PRO A 25 12.56 -25.35 -18.44
C PRO A 25 13.26 -26.72 -18.48
N ALA A 26 13.19 -27.38 -19.63
CA ALA A 26 14.09 -28.47 -19.97
C ALA A 26 15.40 -27.89 -20.52
N SER A 27 16.54 -28.32 -19.97
CA SER A 27 17.81 -28.43 -20.69
C SER A 27 18.78 -29.28 -19.88
N GLY A 28 19.21 -30.40 -20.45
CA GLY A 28 20.14 -31.34 -19.85
C GLY A 28 21.61 -31.09 -20.21
N ASN A 29 22.45 -31.67 -19.36
CA ASN A 29 23.74 -32.33 -19.62
C ASN A 29 25.04 -31.50 -19.74
N GLY A 30 25.96 -31.72 -18.77
CA GLY A 30 27.41 -31.80 -19.01
C GLY A 30 28.32 -30.92 -18.13
N PRO A 31 29.42 -31.45 -17.54
CA PRO A 31 30.11 -30.85 -16.39
C PRO A 31 31.26 -29.91 -16.79
N SER A 32 31.54 -28.89 -15.98
CA SER A 32 32.85 -28.23 -15.91
C SER A 32 33.05 -27.51 -14.58
N ALA A 33 34.30 -27.55 -14.13
CA ALA A 33 34.78 -27.30 -12.80
C ALA A 33 34.82 -25.82 -12.38
N SER A 34 34.95 -25.64 -11.05
CA SER A 34 35.76 -24.63 -10.34
C SER A 34 35.03 -23.56 -9.53
N SER A 35 35.29 -23.65 -8.21
CA SER A 35 35.47 -22.58 -7.21
C SER A 35 34.26 -21.99 -6.49
N PRO A 36 34.35 -21.80 -5.15
CA PRO A 36 33.27 -21.22 -4.35
C PRO A 36 33.38 -19.70 -4.35
N THR A 37 32.27 -18.99 -4.53
CA THR A 37 32.14 -17.62 -4.07
C THR A 37 30.79 -17.48 -3.40
N THR A 38 30.85 -17.46 -2.07
CA THR A 38 29.83 -16.93 -1.20
C THR A 38 29.45 -15.51 -1.63
N THR A 39 28.17 -15.27 -1.90
CA THR A 39 27.59 -13.93 -1.75
C THR A 39 26.15 -14.11 -1.28
N ALA A 40 25.92 -13.62 -0.07
CA ALA A 40 24.63 -13.55 0.57
C ALA A 40 23.67 -12.73 -0.30
N ALA A 41 22.50 -13.29 -0.59
CA ALA A 41 21.37 -12.54 -1.11
C ALA A 41 20.82 -11.68 0.04
N GLY A 42 21.41 -10.50 0.24
CA GLY A 42 20.78 -9.44 1.00
C GLY A 42 19.57 -8.93 0.21
N SER A 43 18.41 -8.93 0.84
CA SER A 43 17.24 -8.18 0.37
C SER A 43 17.65 -6.72 0.20
N ALA A 44 17.95 -6.32 -1.03
CA ALA A 44 18.16 -4.93 -1.37
C ALA A 44 16.79 -4.24 -1.33
N ALA A 45 16.57 -3.42 -0.30
CA ALA A 45 15.58 -2.35 -0.35
C ALA A 45 15.81 -1.53 -1.64
N PRO A 46 14.76 -1.03 -2.30
CA PRO A 46 14.96 -0.12 -3.42
C PRO A 46 15.74 1.08 -2.88
N THR A 47 16.98 1.20 -3.35
CA THR A 47 17.77 2.41 -3.17
C THR A 47 17.04 3.47 -3.95
N ALA A 48 16.50 4.47 -3.25
CA ALA A 48 16.02 5.70 -3.84
C ALA A 48 17.16 6.24 -4.70
N SER A 49 17.09 6.00 -6.01
CA SER A 49 18.02 6.57 -6.95
C SER A 49 17.70 8.05 -7.03
N ASP A 50 18.70 8.87 -6.69
CA ASP A 50 18.81 10.31 -6.91
C ASP A 50 18.64 10.66 -8.39
N SER A 51 17.42 10.50 -8.91
CA SER A 51 16.98 11.05 -10.18
C SER A 51 15.86 12.01 -9.85
N ALA A 52 16.23 13.29 -9.81
CA ALA A 52 15.35 14.42 -9.53
C ALA A 52 14.00 14.22 -10.22
N ALA A 53 12.98 13.95 -9.40
CA ALA A 53 11.58 13.84 -9.80
C ALA A 53 11.18 15.10 -10.58
N SER A 54 11.22 15.03 -11.91
CA SER A 54 10.88 16.14 -12.82
C SER A 54 9.88 15.71 -13.89
N GLY A 55 9.38 14.47 -13.80
CA GLY A 55 8.36 13.93 -14.70
C GLY A 55 6.94 14.28 -14.25
N PRO A 56 5.93 14.13 -15.13
CA PRO A 56 4.53 14.44 -14.82
C PRO A 56 3.93 13.60 -13.69
N TYR A 57 4.62 12.51 -13.30
CA TYR A 57 4.22 11.59 -12.25
C TYR A 57 5.05 11.78 -10.97
N GLY A 58 5.77 12.89 -10.82
CA GLY A 58 6.62 13.12 -9.66
C GLY A 58 7.77 12.13 -9.57
N GLY A 59 7.95 11.52 -8.40
CA GLY A 59 9.00 10.55 -8.10
C GLY A 59 8.66 9.10 -8.46
N TYR A 60 7.60 8.85 -9.24
CA TYR A 60 7.16 7.52 -9.65
C TYR A 60 7.56 7.19 -11.10
N ALA A 61 7.80 5.92 -11.42
CA ALA A 61 8.24 5.52 -12.75
C ALA A 61 7.11 5.56 -13.80
N SER A 62 5.85 5.56 -13.36
CA SER A 62 4.67 5.58 -14.24
C SER A 62 3.45 6.22 -13.59
N ALA A 63 2.45 6.56 -14.41
CA ALA A 63 1.14 7.02 -13.95
C ALA A 63 0.46 5.98 -13.05
N ALA A 64 0.51 4.70 -13.42
CA ALA A 64 -0.09 3.61 -12.66
C ALA A 64 0.56 3.48 -11.27
N GLU A 65 1.89 3.58 -11.19
CA GLU A 65 2.61 3.55 -9.91
C GLU A 65 2.27 4.76 -9.03
N ALA A 66 2.19 5.97 -9.62
CA ALA A 66 1.77 7.16 -8.89
C ALA A 66 0.34 7.02 -8.35
N CYS A 67 -0.60 6.59 -9.20
CA CYS A 67 -2.00 6.38 -8.83
C CYS A 67 -2.16 5.36 -7.71
N ASP A 68 -1.46 4.23 -7.79
CA ASP A 68 -1.48 3.19 -6.75
C ASP A 68 -0.93 3.71 -5.43
N ALA A 69 0.25 4.36 -5.44
CA ALA A 69 0.87 4.89 -4.24
C ALA A 69 0.02 5.99 -3.58
N ILE A 70 -0.43 6.97 -4.35
CA ILE A 70 -1.22 8.10 -3.86
C ILE A 70 -2.57 7.61 -3.30
N SER A 71 -3.28 6.73 -4.01
CA SER A 71 -4.56 6.21 -3.54
C SER A 71 -4.42 5.33 -2.29
N THR A 72 -3.40 4.48 -2.25
CA THR A 72 -3.08 3.63 -1.09
C THR A 72 -2.79 4.49 0.13
N GLN A 73 -1.96 5.52 -0.01
CA GLN A 73 -1.54 6.34 1.12
C GLN A 73 -2.60 7.35 1.55
N ALA A 74 -3.39 7.91 0.61
CA ALA A 74 -4.56 8.72 0.95
C ALA A 74 -5.60 7.90 1.75
N THR A 75 -5.85 6.65 1.34
CA THR A 75 -6.70 5.73 2.10
C THR A 75 -6.06 5.36 3.44
N GLY A 76 -4.76 5.08 3.46
CA GLY A 76 -3.99 4.77 4.67
C GLY A 76 -4.03 5.89 5.70
N ALA A 77 -4.01 7.15 5.26
CA ALA A 77 -4.12 8.34 6.13
C ALA A 77 -5.42 8.36 6.94
N SER A 78 -6.53 7.85 6.37
CA SER A 78 -7.81 7.74 7.06
C SER A 78 -7.83 6.68 8.16
N LEU A 79 -6.90 5.71 8.10
CA LEU A 79 -6.78 4.60 9.06
C LEU A 79 -5.83 4.91 10.21
N LEU A 80 -5.04 6.00 10.14
CA LEU A 80 -4.09 6.35 11.19
C LEU A 80 -4.74 6.49 12.58
N PRO A 81 -5.92 7.11 12.75
CA PRO A 81 -6.57 7.20 14.07
C PRO A 81 -6.91 5.83 14.64
N LEU A 82 -7.29 4.89 13.78
CA LEU A 82 -7.63 3.53 14.17
C LEU A 82 -6.37 2.77 14.61
N SER A 83 -5.26 2.87 13.86
CA SER A 83 -3.98 2.26 14.26
C SER A 83 -3.45 2.84 15.57
N ALA A 84 -3.62 4.16 15.78
CA ALA A 84 -3.27 4.82 17.04
C ALA A 84 -4.15 4.33 18.21
N ALA A 85 -5.47 4.22 18.01
CA ALA A 85 -6.40 3.72 19.02
C ALA A 85 -6.16 2.25 19.39
N GLN A 86 -5.66 1.42 18.45
CA GLN A 86 -5.30 0.03 18.70
C GLN A 86 -3.94 -0.14 19.39
N GLY A 87 -3.20 0.94 19.67
CA GLY A 87 -1.87 0.88 20.30
C GLY A 87 -0.80 0.26 19.41
N LYS A 88 -1.02 0.19 18.09
CA LYS A 88 -0.08 -0.38 17.12
C LYS A 88 0.99 0.63 16.74
N THR A 89 1.88 0.96 17.68
CA THR A 89 2.86 2.04 17.53
C THR A 89 3.82 1.84 16.36
N ALA A 90 4.32 0.62 16.15
CA ALA A 90 5.24 0.34 15.03
C ALA A 90 4.56 0.50 13.65
N GLU A 91 3.33 -0.03 13.51
CA GLU A 91 2.54 0.11 12.29
C GLU A 91 2.17 1.58 12.03
N LEU A 92 1.82 2.32 13.10
CA LEU A 92 1.52 3.74 13.01
C LEU A 92 2.72 4.55 12.50
N GLU A 93 3.91 4.38 13.10
CA GLU A 93 5.11 5.10 12.66
C GLU A 93 5.51 4.74 11.22
N GLN A 94 5.35 3.47 10.83
CA GLN A 94 5.52 3.08 9.43
C GLN A 94 4.55 3.82 8.52
N LYS A 95 3.25 3.86 8.85
CA LYS A 95 2.24 4.53 8.02
C LYS A 95 2.48 6.04 7.93
N LYS A 96 2.96 6.67 9.01
CA LYS A 96 3.34 8.09 9.00
C LYS A 96 4.53 8.35 8.06
N ALA A 97 5.54 7.47 8.07
CA ALA A 97 6.69 7.57 7.20
C ALA A 97 6.32 7.36 5.72
N GLU A 98 5.53 6.33 5.40
CA GLU A 98 5.04 6.06 4.04
C GLU A 98 4.19 7.22 3.49
N LEU A 99 3.37 7.82 4.34
CA LEU A 99 2.57 9.01 3.98
C LEU A 99 3.45 10.23 3.72
N ALA A 100 4.50 10.43 4.52
CA ALA A 100 5.45 11.52 4.33
C ALA A 100 6.27 11.35 3.04
N GLU A 101 6.80 10.15 2.78
CA GLU A 101 7.54 9.84 1.54
C GLU A 101 6.67 10.10 0.31
N THR A 102 5.40 9.69 0.36
CA THR A 102 4.46 9.90 -0.75
C THR A 102 4.19 11.39 -0.99
N ALA A 103 4.11 12.20 0.07
CA ALA A 103 3.98 13.65 -0.07
C ALA A 103 5.20 14.28 -0.77
N GLU A 104 6.41 13.77 -0.52
CA GLU A 104 7.63 14.25 -1.16
C GLU A 104 7.71 13.85 -2.64
N ARG A 105 7.28 12.63 -2.95
CA ARG A 105 7.29 12.02 -4.29
C ARG A 105 6.07 12.37 -5.15
N ALA A 106 5.03 12.96 -4.56
CA ALA A 106 3.82 13.33 -5.28
C ALA A 106 4.13 14.20 -6.50
N PRO A 107 3.37 14.05 -7.60
CA PRO A 107 3.44 14.94 -8.76
C PRO A 107 3.28 16.40 -8.35
N GLU A 108 3.99 17.32 -9.00
CA GLU A 108 3.96 18.76 -8.67
C GLU A 108 2.53 19.34 -8.64
N ALA A 109 1.66 18.87 -9.54
CA ALA A 109 0.25 19.28 -9.59
C ALA A 109 -0.58 18.86 -8.35
N LEU A 110 -0.12 17.89 -7.56
CA LEU A 110 -0.79 17.36 -6.37
C LEU A 110 0.00 17.62 -5.07
N LYS A 111 1.28 17.96 -5.17
CA LYS A 111 2.23 17.97 -4.06
C LYS A 111 1.79 18.82 -2.87
N ALA A 112 1.26 20.01 -3.13
CA ALA A 112 0.76 20.89 -2.09
C ALA A 112 -0.45 20.28 -1.35
N ASP A 113 -1.42 19.77 -2.11
CA ASP A 113 -2.65 19.19 -1.57
C ASP A 113 -2.36 17.90 -0.78
N PHE A 114 -1.48 17.04 -1.28
CA PHE A 114 -1.09 15.82 -0.57
C PHE A 114 -0.24 16.11 0.67
N THR A 115 0.60 17.16 0.64
CA THR A 115 1.31 17.64 1.83
C THR A 115 0.33 18.12 2.89
N GLN A 116 -0.70 18.88 2.50
CA GLN A 116 -1.76 19.31 3.41
C GLN A 116 -2.52 18.11 3.99
N LEU A 117 -2.88 17.11 3.18
CA LEU A 117 -3.48 15.87 3.66
C LEU A 117 -2.62 15.19 4.72
N LYS A 118 -1.33 15.01 4.44
CA LYS A 118 -0.36 14.43 5.38
C LYS A 118 -0.35 15.23 6.69
N ASP A 119 -0.19 16.54 6.63
CA ASP A 119 -0.09 17.38 7.84
C ASP A 119 -1.38 17.31 8.68
N VAL A 120 -2.55 17.36 8.04
CA VAL A 120 -3.86 17.24 8.70
C VAL A 120 -4.05 15.85 9.31
N ALA A 121 -3.69 14.78 8.60
CA ALA A 121 -3.80 13.42 9.10
C ALA A 121 -2.90 13.19 10.33
N LEU A 122 -1.68 13.74 10.31
CA LEU A 122 -0.74 13.65 11.44
C LEU A 122 -1.20 14.50 12.63
N ALA A 123 -1.69 15.72 12.40
CA ALA A 123 -2.25 16.57 13.44
C ALA A 123 -3.44 15.90 14.14
N GLY A 124 -4.27 15.19 13.37
CA GLY A 124 -5.43 14.46 13.87
C GLY A 124 -5.11 13.31 14.84
N LEU A 125 -3.85 12.82 14.87
CA LEU A 125 -3.41 11.84 15.86
C LEU A 125 -3.31 12.44 17.27
N THR A 126 -2.99 13.73 17.36
CA THR A 126 -2.90 14.47 18.62
C THR A 126 -4.15 15.25 18.93
N ASP A 127 -4.86 15.73 17.91
CA ASP A 127 -6.08 16.51 18.02
C ASP A 127 -7.20 15.85 17.22
N GLN A 128 -8.01 15.02 17.88
CA GLN A 128 -9.13 14.34 17.21
C GLN A 128 -10.18 15.29 16.64
N SER A 129 -10.19 16.58 17.05
CA SER A 129 -11.13 17.55 16.49
C SER A 129 -10.90 17.78 14.99
N VAL A 130 -9.70 17.49 14.50
CA VAL A 130 -9.34 17.56 13.07
C VAL A 130 -10.21 16.63 12.22
N TYR A 131 -10.47 15.41 12.72
CA TYR A 131 -11.32 14.43 12.03
C TYR A 131 -12.81 14.73 12.23
N SER A 132 -13.23 15.21 13.41
CA SER A 132 -14.65 15.47 13.66
C SER A 132 -15.17 16.79 13.09
N ASN A 133 -14.29 17.78 12.84
CA ASN A 133 -14.65 19.07 12.26
C ASN A 133 -14.57 19.13 10.74
N GLY A 134 -14.34 18.00 10.06
CA GLY A 134 -14.31 17.92 8.60
C GLY A 134 -13.01 18.40 7.94
N GLN A 135 -11.95 18.67 8.71
CA GLN A 135 -10.69 19.18 8.15
C GLN A 135 -9.97 18.10 7.33
N PHE A 136 -10.03 16.85 7.79
CA PHE A 136 -9.47 15.71 7.04
C PHE A 136 -10.18 15.52 5.70
N GLU A 137 -11.51 15.57 5.68
CA GLU A 137 -12.32 15.47 4.47
C GLU A 137 -12.02 16.61 3.50
N ALA A 138 -11.87 17.83 4.01
CA ALA A 138 -11.49 18.98 3.19
C ALA A 138 -10.10 18.80 2.55
N ALA A 139 -9.13 18.23 3.28
CA ALA A 139 -7.80 17.93 2.76
C ALA A 139 -7.78 16.75 1.78
N MET A 140 -8.69 15.78 1.94
CA MET A 140 -8.86 14.64 1.03
C MET A 140 -9.53 15.00 -0.30
N ALA A 141 -10.35 16.04 -0.33
CA ALA A 141 -11.11 16.44 -1.51
C ALA A 141 -10.24 16.73 -2.76
N PRO A 142 -9.20 17.58 -2.70
CA PRO A 142 -8.34 17.83 -3.86
C PRO A 142 -7.59 16.57 -4.31
N VAL A 143 -7.14 15.73 -3.37
CA VAL A 143 -6.49 14.45 -3.68
C VAL A 143 -7.42 13.50 -4.44
N THR A 144 -8.67 13.37 -3.96
CA THR A 144 -9.70 12.54 -4.62
C THR A 144 -10.04 13.07 -6.01
N SER A 145 -10.14 14.39 -6.16
CA SER A 145 -10.38 15.03 -7.47
C SER A 145 -9.24 14.75 -8.44
N TRP A 146 -7.99 14.85 -7.98
CA TRP A 146 -6.82 14.54 -8.81
C TRP A 146 -6.79 13.07 -9.22
N LEU A 147 -7.01 12.15 -8.28
CA LEU A 147 -7.07 10.72 -8.57
C LEU A 147 -8.14 10.41 -9.62
N SER A 148 -9.34 10.99 -9.48
CA SER A 148 -10.45 10.78 -10.43
C SER A 148 -10.13 11.30 -11.83
N ALA A 149 -9.34 12.37 -11.95
CA ALA A 149 -8.98 12.96 -13.23
C ALA A 149 -7.80 12.23 -13.92
N ASN A 150 -6.92 11.61 -13.15
CA ASN A 150 -5.63 11.10 -13.66
C ASN A 150 -5.50 9.58 -13.63
N CYS A 151 -6.31 8.87 -12.83
CA CYS A 151 -6.20 7.43 -12.63
C CYS A 151 -7.41 6.72 -13.25
N HIS A 152 -7.21 6.11 -14.42
CA HIS A 152 -8.24 5.39 -15.20
C HIS A 152 -7.65 4.15 -15.88
#